data_AF-A0AAF0BIM3-F1
#
_entry.id   AF-A0AAF0BIM3-F1
#
_cell.length_a   1.000
_cell.length_b   1.000
_cell.length_c   1.000
_cell.angle_alpha   90.00
_cell.angle_beta   90.00
_cell.angle_gamma   90.00
#
_symmetry.space_group_name_H-M   'P 1'
#
loop_
_entity.id
_entity.type
_entity.pdbx_description
1 polymer ?
#
loop_
_entity_poly.entity_id
_entity_poly.type
_entity_poly.pdbx_seq_one_letter_code
_entity_poly.pdbx_strand_id
1 'polypeptide(L)'
;MKKTNFFVVFWLLLSLISFVVFVISFSSFWNDIAYLVFPSNEQYMNEMEIKRDMIKVVPMIILGASVFVVGIKQGLKTYHES
;
A
#
# COMPACT_ATOMS: atom_id res chain seq x y z
N MET A 1 15.17 29.69 -6.80
CA MET A 1 14.84 28.30 -6.39
C MET A 1 14.22 28.38 -5.00
N LYS A 2 12.94 28.03 -4.84
CA LYS A 2 12.32 27.95 -3.50
C LYS A 2 13.12 26.94 -2.68
N LYS A 3 13.54 27.27 -1.46
CA LYS A 3 14.25 26.32 -0.60
C LYS A 3 13.30 25.17 -0.30
N THR A 4 13.59 23.97 -0.82
CA THR A 4 12.75 22.80 -0.55
C THR A 4 12.68 22.59 0.95
N ASN A 5 11.49 22.79 1.51
CA ASN A 5 11.26 22.66 2.94
C ASN A 5 11.37 21.18 3.33
N PHE A 6 12.05 20.88 4.46
CA PHE A 6 12.19 19.53 5.00
C PHE A 6 10.84 18.80 5.08
N PHE A 7 9.77 19.52 5.45
CA PHE A 7 8.42 18.95 5.53
C PHE A 7 7.88 18.47 4.17
N VAL A 8 8.20 19.16 3.07
CA VAL A 8 7.83 18.71 1.71
C VAL A 8 8.51 17.39 1.39
N VAL A 9 9.82 17.30 1.66
CA VAL A 9 10.61 16.08 1.42
C VAL A 9 10.07 14.93 2.29
N PHE A 10 9.78 15.20 3.56
CA PHE A 10 9.20 14.22 4.48
C PHE A 10 7.88 13.63 3.95
N TRP A 11 6.93 14.47 3.53
CA TRP A 11 5.65 14.01 3.02
C TRP A 11 5.77 13.21 1.73
N LEU A 12 6.64 13.63 0.81
CA LEU A 12 6.88 12.90 -0.43
C LEU A 12 7.56 11.54 -0.18
N LEU A 13 8.52 11.49 0.75
CA LEU A 13 9.21 10.26 1.12
C LEU A 13 8.27 9.27 1.83
N LEU A 14 7.41 9.77 2.74
CA LEU A 14 6.36 8.99 3.37
C LEU A 14 5.38 8.43 2.33
N SER A 15 4.99 9.24 1.35
CA SER A 15 4.13 8.81 0.25
C SER A 15 4.78 7.70 -0.56
N LEU A 16 6.06 7.85 -0.91
CA LEU A 16 6.80 6.85 -1.68
C LEU A 16 6.86 5.50 -0.93
N ILE A 17 7.21 5.51 0.35
CA ILE A 17 7.25 4.30 1.17
C ILE A 17 5.86 3.66 1.25
N SER A 18 4.82 4.46 1.51
CA SER A 18 3.44 3.99 1.58
C SER A 18 2.98 3.35 0.26
N PHE A 19 3.39 3.91 -0.87
CA PHE A 19 3.09 3.37 -2.19
C PHE A 19 3.77 2.02 -2.43
N VAL A 20 5.05 1.89 -2.08
CA VAL A 20 5.77 0.61 -2.20
C VAL A 20 5.11 -0.46 -1.35
N VAL A 21 4.78 -0.15 -0.09
CA VAL A 21 4.07 -1.07 0.81
C VAL A 21 2.71 -1.46 0.21
N PHE A 22 1.96 -0.49 -0.32
CA PHE A 22 0.69 -0.75 -0.99
C PHE A 22 0.85 -1.72 -2.17
N VAL A 23 1.84 -1.53 -3.05
CA VAL A 23 2.06 -2.41 -4.21
C VAL A 23 2.38 -3.84 -3.79
N ILE A 24 3.24 -4.02 -2.77
CA ILE A 24 3.58 -5.34 -2.23
C ILE A 24 2.33 -6.02 -1.67
N SER A 25 1.59 -5.33 -0.80
CA SER A 25 0.35 -5.85 -0.22
C SER A 25 -0.70 -6.16 -1.29
N PHE A 26 -0.83 -5.30 -2.30
CA PHE A 26 -1.77 -5.49 -3.39
C PHE A 26 -1.42 -6.72 -4.26
N SER A 27 -0.13 -6.98 -4.48
CA SER A 27 0.32 -8.20 -5.15
C SER A 27 -0.03 -9.45 -4.35
N SER A 28 0.20 -9.45 -3.02
CA SER A 28 -0.19 -10.58 -2.16
C SER A 28 -1.70 -10.83 -2.19
N PHE A 29 -2.50 -9.76 -2.13
CA PHE A 29 -3.96 -9.84 -2.21
C PHE A 29 -4.42 -10.47 -3.53
N TRP A 30 -3.81 -10.11 -4.66
CA TRP A 30 -4.15 -10.71 -5.94
C TRP A 30 -3.76 -12.18 -6.05
N ASN A 31 -2.64 -12.59 -5.42
CA ASN A 31 -2.30 -14.00 -5.32
C ASN A 31 -3.35 -14.77 -4.51
N ASP A 32 -3.77 -14.24 -3.37
CA ASP A 32 -4.81 -14.85 -2.52
C ASP A 32 -6.15 -14.99 -3.29
N ILE A 33 -6.55 -13.95 -4.03
CA ILE A 33 -7.74 -14.02 -4.90
C ILE A 33 -7.56 -15.06 -6.01
N ALA A 34 -6.40 -15.12 -6.66
CA ALA A 34 -6.16 -16.07 -7.73
C ALA A 34 -6.32 -17.52 -7.23
N TYR A 35 -5.86 -17.84 -6.02
CA TYR A 35 -6.06 -19.14 -5.40
C TYR A 35 -7.52 -19.46 -5.05
N LEU A 36 -8.32 -18.45 -4.69
CA LEU A 36 -9.76 -18.64 -4.46
C LEU A 36 -10.54 -18.86 -5.75
N VAL A 37 -10.16 -18.19 -6.84
CA VAL A 37 -10.87 -18.23 -8.13
C VAL A 37 -10.46 -19.44 -8.97
N PHE A 38 -9.17 -19.78 -8.98
CA PHE A 38 -8.60 -20.89 -9.75
C PHE A 38 -7.86 -21.87 -8.81
N PRO A 39 -8.60 -22.68 -8.03
CA PRO A 39 -7.99 -23.65 -7.14
C PRO A 39 -7.23 -24.70 -7.93
N SER A 40 -5.93 -24.86 -7.66
CA SER A 40 -5.14 -25.95 -8.25
C SER A 40 -5.32 -27.23 -7.43
N ASN A 41 -5.59 -28.35 -8.10
CA ASN A 41 -5.75 -29.65 -7.44
C ASN A 41 -4.42 -30.20 -6.91
N GLU A 42 -3.29 -29.60 -7.27
CA GLU A 42 -1.97 -30.19 -7.00
C GLU A 42 -1.27 -29.63 -5.76
N GLN A 43 -1.36 -28.34 -5.35
CA GLN A 43 -0.60 -27.90 -4.16
C GLN A 43 -1.11 -26.65 -3.36
N TYR A 44 -1.13 -26.83 -2.02
CA TYR A 44 -0.39 -26.09 -0.94
C TYR A 44 -0.98 -24.92 -0.13
N MET A 45 -2.08 -24.29 -0.48
CA MET A 45 -2.71 -23.30 0.42
C MET A 45 -4.10 -23.76 0.87
N ASN A 46 -4.25 -23.96 2.18
CA ASN A 46 -5.54 -24.29 2.78
C ASN A 46 -6.40 -23.02 2.81
N GLU A 47 -7.72 -23.15 2.65
CA GLU A 47 -8.68 -22.03 2.64
C GLU A 47 -8.54 -21.13 3.90
N MET A 48 -8.18 -21.74 5.03
CA MET A 48 -7.91 -21.03 6.29
C MET A 48 -6.65 -20.14 6.23
N GLU A 49 -5.62 -20.54 5.50
CA GLU A 49 -4.40 -19.74 5.33
C GLU A 49 -4.68 -18.53 4.45
N ILE A 50 -5.40 -18.73 3.35
CA ILE A 50 -5.83 -17.64 2.44
C ILE A 50 -6.66 -16.62 3.23
N LYS A 51 -7.66 -17.06 4.00
CA LYS A 51 -8.48 -16.14 4.83
C LYS A 51 -7.64 -15.35 5.83
N ARG A 52 -6.67 -16.01 6.49
CA ARG A 52 -5.77 -15.36 7.45
C ARG A 52 -4.89 -14.31 6.77
N ASP A 53 -4.38 -14.59 5.58
CA ASP A 53 -3.52 -13.66 4.85
C ASP A 53 -4.32 -12.49 4.27
N MET A 54 -5.53 -12.73 3.76
CA MET A 54 -6.45 -11.65 3.39
C MET A 54 -6.76 -10.70 4.57
N ILE A 55 -7.01 -11.24 5.77
CA ILE A 55 -7.25 -10.43 6.99
C ILE A 55 -6.04 -9.55 7.35
N LYS A 56 -4.81 -9.98 7.05
CA LYS A 56 -3.60 -9.18 7.29
C LYS A 56 -3.40 -8.13 6.20
N VAL A 57 -3.61 -8.53 4.95
CA VAL A 57 -3.23 -7.74 3.78
C VAL A 57 -4.26 -6.63 3.50
N VAL A 58 -5.55 -6.90 3.64
CA VAL A 58 -6.62 -5.92 3.37
C VAL A 58 -6.49 -4.65 4.22
N PRO A 59 -6.32 -4.71 5.56
CA PRO A 59 -6.09 -3.52 6.37
C PRO A 59 -4.84 -2.74 5.95
N MET A 60 -3.78 -3.44 5.55
CA MET A 60 -2.53 -2.81 5.13
C MET A 60 -2.66 -2.07 3.80
N ILE A 61 -3.44 -2.61 2.86
CA ILE A 61 -3.81 -1.93 1.62
C ILE A 61 -4.59 -0.64 1.91
N ILE A 62 -5.60 -0.71 2.78
CA ILE A 62 -6.44 0.45 3.13
C ILE A 62 -5.61 1.55 3.78
N LEU A 63 -4.76 1.19 4.75
CA LEU A 63 -3.86 2.13 5.40
C LEU A 63 -2.83 2.71 4.43
N GLY A 64 -2.19 1.86 3.62
CA GLY A 64 -1.19 2.28 2.64
C GLY A 64 -1.75 3.23 1.58
N ALA A 65 -2.97 2.97 1.08
CA ALA A 65 -3.65 3.85 0.15
C ALA A 65 -4.03 5.19 0.81
N SER A 66 -4.55 5.15 2.03
CA SER A 66 -4.95 6.35 2.77
C SER A 66 -3.74 7.25 3.08
N VAL A 67 -2.67 6.68 3.60
CA VAL A 67 -1.43 7.40 3.92
C VAL A 67 -0.76 7.95 2.67
N PHE A 68 -0.77 7.21 1.55
CA PHE A 68 -0.26 7.69 0.27
C PHE A 68 -1.04 8.94 -0.20
N VAL A 69 -2.37 8.87 -0.24
CA VAL A 69 -3.21 9.99 -0.69
C VAL A 69 -3.02 11.21 0.20
N VAL A 70 -3.02 11.03 1.52
CA VAL A 70 -2.79 12.12 2.47
C VAL A 70 -1.38 12.70 2.32
N GLY A 71 -0.37 11.85 2.17
CA GLY A 71 1.02 12.27 2.04
C GLY A 71 1.25 13.12 0.80
N ILE A 72 0.70 12.72 -0.36
CA ILE A 72 0.78 13.52 -1.58
C ILE A 72 0.05 14.85 -1.42
N LYS A 73 -1.18 14.82 -0.88
CA LYS A 73 -1.99 16.02 -0.68
C LYS A 73 -1.29 17.02 0.23
N GLN A 74 -0.72 16.57 1.34
CA GLN A 74 -0.02 17.45 2.29
C GLN A 74 1.32 17.92 1.74
N GLY A 75 2.10 17.04 1.10
CA GLY A 75 3.36 17.42 0.46
C GLY A 75 3.19 18.52 -0.59
N LEU A 76 2.16 18.40 -1.44
CA LEU A 76 1.83 19.41 -2.45
C LEU A 76 1.32 20.71 -1.84
N LYS A 77 0.49 20.63 -0.79
CA LYS A 77 0.00 21.81 -0.07
C LYS A 77 1.16 22.59 0.55
N THR A 78 2.05 21.91 1.28
CA THR A 78 3.22 22.53 1.91
C THR A 78 4.18 23.11 0.86
N TYR A 79 4.32 22.49 -0.31
CA TYR A 79 5.14 23.03 -1.40
C TYR A 79 4.58 24.33 -1.99
N HIS A 80 3.25 24.44 -2.12
CA HIS A 80 2.62 25.67 -2.60
C HIS A 80 2.69 26.81 -1.58
N GLU A 81 2.57 26.48 -0.29
CA GLU A 81 2.60 27.44 0.82
C GLU A 81 4.04 27.87 1.24
N SER A 82 5.08 27.12 0.83
CA SER A 82 6.51 27.46 1.03
C SER A 82 7.09 28.27 -0.12
#